data_AF-J7RA66-F1
#
_entry.id   AF-J7RA66-F1
#
_cell.length_a   1.000
_cell.length_b   1.000
_cell.length_c   1.000
_cell.angle_alpha   90.00
_cell.angle_beta   90.00
_cell.angle_gamma   90.00
#
_symmetry.space_group_name_H-M   'P 1'
#
loop_
_entity.id
_entity.type
_entity.pdbx_description
1 polymer ?
#
loop_
_entity_poly.entity_id
_entity_poly.type
_entity_poly.pdbx_seq_one_letter_code
_entity_poly.pdbx_strand_id
1 'polypeptide(L)'
;PTWLLGLGVLFVLLQLLAIGLVYSQVAYEIMEKNSADVTQGKFSRRNLVPRLLLRTLYLAFCALMAAMLPFFGDIVGVVGAVGFIPLDFVLPVIMYNIALAPPRRSTLYIANTAIMVVFTGVGAIGAFASIRKLVLDANQFKLFSNNVVD
;
A
#
# COMPACT_ATOMS: atom_id res chain seq x y z
N PRO A 1 -27.24 0.97 -11.62
CA PRO A 1 -28.35 1.07 -10.65
C PRO A 1 -27.78 1.31 -9.24
N THR A 2 -28.44 2.13 -8.42
CA THR A 2 -27.93 2.55 -7.09
C THR A 2 -27.70 1.39 -6.13
N TRP A 3 -28.54 0.34 -6.20
CA TRP A 3 -28.38 -0.90 -5.41
C TRP A 3 -27.06 -1.64 -5.69
N LEU A 4 -26.63 -1.70 -6.96
CA LEU A 4 -25.37 -2.34 -7.34
C LEU A 4 -24.16 -1.55 -6.83
N LEU A 5 -24.27 -0.22 -6.79
CA LEU A 5 -23.22 0.65 -6.28
C LEU A 5 -23.06 0.51 -4.76
N GLY A 6 -24.17 0.44 -4.02
CA GLY A 6 -24.15 0.16 -2.58
C GLY A 6 -23.55 -1.20 -2.24
N LEU A 7 -23.91 -2.23 -3.02
CA LEU A 7 -23.36 -3.58 -2.86
C LEU A 7 -21.85 -3.63 -3.17
N GLY A 8 -21.39 -2.88 -4.19
CA GLY A 8 -19.97 -2.73 -4.50
C GLY A 8 -19.18 -2.08 -3.36
N VAL A 9 -19.70 -0.98 -2.79
CA VAL A 9 -19.06 -0.31 -1.64
C VAL A 9 -18.97 -1.26 -0.44
N LEU A 10 -20.01 -2.03 -0.15
CA LEU A 10 -20.00 -3.00 0.95
C LEU A 10 -18.87 -4.04 0.78
N PHE A 11 -18.71 -4.61 -0.42
CA PHE A 11 -17.66 -5.57 -0.67
C PHE A 11 -16.26 -4.95 -0.60
N VAL A 12 -16.07 -3.74 -1.12
CA VAL A 12 -14.79 -3.02 -1.01
C VAL A 12 -14.43 -2.79 0.46
N LEU A 13 -15.40 -2.36 1.29
CA LEU A 13 -15.16 -2.17 2.72
C LEU A 13 -14.81 -3.50 3.43
N LEU A 14 -15.54 -4.57 3.13
CA LEU A 14 -15.26 -5.91 3.68
C LEU A 14 -13.86 -6.39 3.30
N GLN A 15 -13.49 -6.23 2.03
CA GLN A 15 -12.17 -6.62 1.52
C GLN A 15 -11.05 -5.79 2.17
N LEU A 16 -11.21 -4.47 2.28
CA LEU A 16 -10.22 -3.59 2.90
C LEU A 16 -10.04 -3.92 4.39
N LEU A 17 -11.12 -4.22 5.11
CA LEU A 17 -11.05 -4.69 6.50
C LEU A 17 -10.25 -6.00 6.61
N ALA A 18 -10.54 -6.98 5.76
CA ALA A 18 -9.82 -8.25 5.76
C ALA A 18 -8.32 -8.08 5.49
N ILE A 19 -7.96 -7.32 4.45
CA ILE A 19 -6.55 -7.07 4.09
C ILE A 19 -5.84 -6.28 5.19
N GLY A 20 -6.49 -5.24 5.72
CA GLY A 20 -5.92 -4.41 6.79
C GLY A 20 -5.62 -5.21 8.06
N LEU A 21 -6.49 -6.17 8.42
CA LEU A 21 -6.25 -7.07 9.55
C LEU A 21 -5.06 -8.00 9.30
N VAL A 22 -4.98 -8.63 8.13
CA VAL A 22 -3.88 -9.56 7.80
C VAL A 22 -2.54 -8.82 7.74
N TYR A 23 -2.48 -7.64 7.12
CA TYR A 23 -1.25 -6.84 7.08
C TYR A 23 -0.81 -6.39 8.48
N SER A 24 -1.77 -5.95 9.31
CA SER A 24 -1.47 -5.51 10.67
C SER A 24 -0.95 -6.66 11.55
N GLN A 25 -1.37 -7.90 11.31
CA GLN A 25 -0.86 -9.07 12.05
C GLN A 25 0.66 -9.23 11.91
N VAL A 26 1.20 -9.05 10.71
CA VAL A 26 2.66 -9.12 10.47
C VAL A 26 3.38 -8.02 11.23
N ALA A 27 2.86 -6.78 11.19
CA ALA A 27 3.42 -5.66 11.93
C ALA A 27 3.38 -5.90 13.45
N TYR A 28 2.25 -6.39 13.96
CA TYR A 28 2.10 -6.73 15.37
C TYR A 28 3.05 -7.84 15.79
N GLU A 29 3.27 -8.86 14.97
CA GLU A 29 4.22 -9.93 15.29
C GLU A 29 5.65 -9.41 15.39
N ILE A 30 6.08 -8.54 14.47
CA ILE A 30 7.42 -7.92 14.50
C ILE A 30 7.57 -7.03 15.76
N MET A 31 6.57 -6.19 16.04
CA MET A 31 6.58 -5.31 17.21
C MET A 31 6.56 -6.08 18.53
N GLU A 32 5.69 -7.09 18.65
CA GLU A 32 5.57 -7.95 19.83
C GLU A 32 6.85 -8.77 20.04
N LYS A 33 7.47 -9.30 18.97
CA LYS A 33 8.73 -10.05 19.06
C LYS A 33 9.88 -9.19 19.61
N ASN A 34 9.92 -7.91 19.26
CA ASN A 34 10.94 -6.99 19.76
C ASN A 34 10.71 -6.54 21.21
N SER A 35 9.46 -6.60 21.72
CA SER A 35 9.09 -6.12 23.06
C SER A 35 8.81 -7.23 24.07
N ALA A 36 8.66 -8.49 23.62
CA ALA A 36 8.29 -9.61 24.48
C ALA A 36 9.50 -10.15 25.27
N ASP A 37 9.32 -10.28 26.57
CA ASP A 37 10.25 -10.99 27.45
C ASP A 37 10.08 -12.50 27.25
N VAL A 38 11.07 -13.15 26.64
CA VAL A 38 11.06 -14.58 26.28
C VAL A 38 10.99 -15.51 27.50
N THR A 39 11.18 -14.98 28.71
CA THR A 39 11.18 -15.74 29.97
C THR A 39 9.81 -15.84 30.64
N GLN A 40 8.80 -15.11 30.16
CA GLN A 40 7.45 -15.05 30.75
C GLN A 40 6.39 -15.61 29.80
N GLY A 41 5.34 -16.22 30.35
CA GLY A 41 4.23 -16.75 29.56
C GLY A 41 3.50 -15.65 28.76
N LYS A 42 3.03 -15.99 27.55
CA LYS A 42 2.38 -15.05 26.61
C LYS A 42 1.21 -14.23 27.20
N PHE A 43 0.52 -14.77 28.22
CA PHE A 43 -0.61 -14.14 28.91
C PHE A 43 -0.26 -13.57 30.30
N SER A 44 1.02 -13.44 30.64
CA SER A 44 1.41 -12.73 31.86
C SER A 44 1.08 -11.24 31.73
N ARG A 45 0.67 -10.57 32.83
CA ARG A 45 0.37 -9.13 32.83
C ARG A 45 1.52 -8.29 32.25
N ARG A 46 2.77 -8.75 32.43
CA ARG A 46 3.98 -8.12 31.88
C ARG A 46 4.06 -8.14 30.35
N ASN A 47 3.42 -9.09 29.67
CA ASN A 47 3.43 -9.21 28.20
C ASN A 47 2.10 -8.75 27.58
N LEU A 48 0.97 -8.87 28.30
CA LEU A 48 -0.35 -8.44 27.83
C LEU A 48 -0.50 -6.92 27.74
N VAL A 49 -0.03 -6.18 28.75
CA VAL A 49 -0.11 -4.72 28.79
C VAL A 49 0.65 -4.06 27.64
N PRO A 50 1.95 -4.35 27.42
CA PRO A 50 2.67 -3.77 26.28
C PRO A 50 2.09 -4.22 24.94
N ARG A 51 1.58 -5.46 24.82
CA ARG A 51 0.90 -5.94 23.61
C ARG A 51 -0.34 -5.13 23.25
N LEU A 52 -1.22 -4.87 24.22
CA LEU A 52 -2.42 -4.06 23.97
C LEU A 52 -2.06 -2.61 23.65
N LEU A 53 -1.12 -2.02 24.39
CA LEU A 53 -0.61 -0.66 24.14
C LEU A 53 0.00 -0.51 22.74
N LEU A 54 0.85 -1.44 22.33
CA LEU A 54 1.50 -1.41 21.01
C LEU A 54 0.47 -1.52 19.88
N ARG A 55 -0.53 -2.39 20.03
CA ARG A 55 -1.60 -2.56 19.04
C ARG A 55 -2.48 -1.32 18.94
N THR A 56 -2.91 -0.75 20.07
CA THR A 56 -3.74 0.46 20.05
C THR A 56 -2.97 1.67 19.54
N LEU A 57 -1.70 1.83 19.92
CA LEU A 57 -0.84 2.92 19.45
C LEU A 57 -0.60 2.82 17.94
N TYR A 58 -0.31 1.62 17.42
CA TYR A 58 -0.15 1.42 15.98
C TYR A 58 -1.44 1.77 15.21
N LEU A 59 -2.59 1.25 15.65
CA LEU A 59 -3.85 1.54 14.98
C LEU A 59 -4.23 3.03 15.07
N ALA A 60 -4.02 3.65 16.24
CA ALA A 60 -4.25 5.09 16.44
C ALA A 60 -3.34 5.94 15.55
N PHE A 61 -2.07 5.56 15.40
CA PHE A 61 -1.12 6.21 14.49
C PHE A 61 -1.57 6.09 13.03
N CYS A 62 -1.96 4.89 12.58
CA CYS A 62 -2.50 4.69 11.23
C CYS A 62 -3.78 5.52 10.99
N ALA A 63 -4.70 5.55 11.96
CA ALA A 63 -5.93 6.33 11.87
C ALA A 63 -5.65 7.84 11.83
N LEU A 64 -4.70 8.32 12.64
CA LEU A 64 -4.26 9.70 12.64
C LEU A 64 -3.63 10.08 11.29
N MET A 65 -2.78 9.22 10.72
CA MET A 65 -2.21 9.47 9.40
C MET A 65 -3.26 9.47 8.29
N ALA A 66 -4.24 8.57 8.36
CA ALA A 66 -5.37 8.56 7.43
C ALA A 66 -6.22 9.84 7.53
N ALA A 67 -6.41 10.37 8.74
CA ALA A 67 -7.17 11.60 8.96
C ALA A 67 -6.41 12.87 8.56
N MET A 68 -5.07 12.89 8.70
CA MET A 68 -4.24 14.05 8.38
C MET A 68 -3.96 14.24 6.89
N LEU A 69 -4.08 13.20 6.07
CA LEU A 69 -3.67 13.21 4.66
C LEU A 69 -4.90 13.03 3.75
N PRO A 70 -5.61 14.12 3.38
CA PRO A 70 -6.76 14.01 2.46
C PRO A 70 -6.36 13.55 1.05
N PHE A 71 -5.07 13.63 0.71
CA PHE A 71 -4.47 13.22 -0.56
C PHE A 71 -3.86 11.80 -0.54
N PHE A 72 -4.33 10.93 0.36
CA PHE A 72 -3.84 9.54 0.46
C PHE A 72 -3.89 8.78 -0.87
N GLY A 73 -4.90 9.07 -1.71
CA GLY A 73 -5.04 8.50 -3.05
C GLY A 73 -3.84 8.77 -3.96
N ASP A 74 -3.27 9.98 -3.92
CA ASP A 74 -2.10 10.33 -4.74
C ASP A 74 -0.83 9.68 -4.20
N ILE A 75 -0.69 9.57 -2.87
CA ILE A 75 0.43 8.84 -2.24
C ILE A 75 0.42 7.38 -2.69
N VAL A 76 -0.74 6.71 -2.61
CA VAL A 76 -0.91 5.33 -3.08
C VAL A 76 -0.67 5.24 -4.59
N GLY A 77 -1.06 6.26 -5.37
CA GLY A 77 -0.75 6.36 -6.79
C GLY A 77 0.75 6.36 -7.08
N VAL A 78 1.53 7.16 -6.34
CA VAL A 78 3.01 7.18 -6.46
C VAL A 78 3.60 5.82 -6.06
N VAL A 79 3.18 5.26 -4.92
CA VAL A 79 3.68 3.97 -4.43
C VAL A 79 3.36 2.84 -5.43
N GLY A 80 2.16 2.85 -6.02
CA GLY A 80 1.80 1.88 -7.04
C GLY A 80 2.59 2.05 -8.32
N ALA A 81 2.80 3.28 -8.76
CA ALA A 81 3.50 3.54 -10.01
C ALA A 81 5.00 3.22 -9.95
N VAL A 82 5.65 3.51 -8.81
CA VAL A 82 7.09 3.30 -8.62
C VAL A 82 7.39 1.90 -8.06
N GLY A 83 6.54 1.37 -7.19
CA GLY A 83 6.74 0.11 -6.50
C GLY A 83 6.01 -1.05 -7.18
N PHE A 84 4.68 -1.03 -7.17
CA PHE A 84 3.88 -2.18 -7.60
C PHE A 84 3.99 -2.47 -9.09
N ILE A 85 3.96 -1.46 -9.96
CA ILE A 85 4.03 -1.69 -11.41
C ILE A 85 5.33 -2.39 -11.83
N PRO A 86 6.53 -1.94 -11.42
CA PRO A 86 7.75 -2.67 -11.72
C PRO A 86 7.80 -4.04 -11.04
N LEU A 87 7.33 -4.15 -9.79
CA LEU A 87 7.37 -5.40 -9.05
C LEU A 87 6.46 -6.48 -9.66
N ASP A 88 5.29 -6.10 -10.15
CA ASP A 88 4.28 -7.05 -10.65
C ASP A 88 4.42 -7.33 -12.15
N PHE A 89 4.83 -6.34 -12.96
CA PHE A 89 4.86 -6.49 -14.42
C PHE A 89 6.27 -6.57 -15.01
N VAL A 90 7.26 -5.93 -14.40
CA VAL A 90 8.64 -5.90 -14.93
C VAL A 90 9.47 -7.03 -14.34
N LEU A 91 9.42 -7.21 -13.02
CA LEU A 91 10.24 -8.19 -12.32
C LEU A 91 9.98 -9.63 -12.79
N PRO A 92 8.73 -10.13 -12.90
CA PRO A 92 8.50 -11.51 -13.32
C PRO A 92 8.98 -11.76 -14.74
N VAL A 93 8.89 -10.76 -15.62
CA VAL A 93 9.36 -10.84 -17.00
C VAL A 93 10.89 -10.90 -17.05
N ILE A 94 11.58 -10.10 -16.25
CA ILE A 94 13.04 -10.18 -16.10
C ILE A 94 13.43 -11.57 -15.58
N MET A 95 12.79 -12.03 -14.50
CA MET A 95 13.06 -13.35 -13.91
C MET A 95 12.82 -14.47 -14.91
N TYR A 96 11.73 -14.42 -15.68
CA TYR A 96 11.43 -15.39 -16.74
C TYR A 96 12.50 -15.40 -17.83
N ASN A 97 12.92 -14.23 -18.30
CA ASN A 97 13.94 -14.11 -19.34
C ASN A 97 15.32 -14.60 -18.87
N ILE A 98 15.67 -14.43 -17.59
CA ILE A 98 16.91 -14.96 -17.00
C ILE A 98 16.82 -16.48 -16.81
N ALA A 99 15.71 -16.98 -16.28
CA ALA A 99 15.56 -18.39 -15.92
C ALA A 99 15.44 -19.32 -17.13
N LEU A 100 14.67 -18.93 -18.15
CA LEU A 100 14.42 -19.76 -19.33
C LEU A 100 15.32 -19.43 -20.52
N ALA A 101 16.01 -18.27 -20.49
CA ALA A 101 16.86 -17.78 -21.57
C ALA A 101 16.28 -18.01 -22.99
N PRO A 102 15.03 -17.62 -23.26
CA PRO A 102 14.40 -17.89 -24.55
C PRO A 102 15.17 -17.22 -25.70
N PRO A 103 15.16 -17.81 -26.92
CA PRO A 103 15.84 -17.22 -28.06
C PRO A 103 15.35 -15.79 -28.31
N ARG A 104 16.27 -14.83 -28.52
CA ARG A 104 15.94 -13.40 -28.67
C ARG A 104 15.00 -13.06 -29.84
N ARG A 105 14.83 -13.98 -30.79
CA ARG A 105 13.89 -13.87 -31.93
C ARG A 105 12.56 -14.57 -31.70
N SER A 106 12.38 -15.25 -30.57
CA SER A 106 11.12 -15.90 -30.23
C SER A 106 10.03 -14.84 -30.03
N THR A 107 8.84 -15.11 -30.56
CA THR A 107 7.66 -14.26 -30.38
C THR A 107 7.35 -14.01 -28.90
N LEU A 108 7.62 -15.00 -28.05
CA LEU A 108 7.47 -14.90 -26.59
C LEU A 108 8.45 -13.88 -25.97
N TYR A 109 9.70 -13.85 -26.43
CA TYR A 109 10.69 -12.90 -25.92
C TYR A 109 10.32 -11.46 -26.30
N ILE A 110 9.89 -11.26 -27.55
CA ILE A 110 9.44 -9.94 -28.03
C ILE A 110 8.19 -9.47 -27.27
N ALA A 111 7.20 -10.35 -27.07
CA ALA A 111 5.99 -10.04 -26.31
C ALA A 111 6.32 -9.68 -24.84
N ASN A 112 7.17 -10.47 -24.19
CA ASN A 112 7.64 -10.21 -22.83
C ASN A 112 8.36 -8.87 -22.72
N THR A 113 9.32 -8.59 -23.61
CA THR A 113 10.01 -7.30 -23.64
C THR A 113 9.06 -6.14 -23.92
N ALA A 114 8.05 -6.31 -24.78
CA ALA A 114 7.05 -5.28 -25.02
C ALA A 114 6.22 -4.97 -23.77
N ILE A 115 5.74 -5.99 -23.06
CA ILE A 115 5.04 -5.85 -21.78
C ILE A 115 5.91 -5.05 -20.80
N MET A 116 7.18 -5.45 -20.63
CA MET A 116 8.11 -4.78 -19.73
C MET A 116 8.27 -3.29 -20.04
N VAL A 117 8.49 -2.94 -21.32
CA VAL A 117 8.67 -1.54 -21.75
C VAL A 117 7.39 -0.74 -21.55
N VAL A 118 6.24 -1.29 -21.92
CA VAL A 118 4.94 -0.62 -21.77
C VAL A 118 4.64 -0.32 -20.30
N PHE A 119 4.74 -1.32 -19.42
CA PHE A 119 4.45 -1.14 -18.00
C PHE A 119 5.46 -0.24 -17.30
N THR A 120 6.73 -0.25 -17.72
CA THR A 120 7.73 0.71 -17.22
C THR A 120 7.35 2.15 -17.62
N GLY A 121 6.90 2.36 -18.86
CA GLY A 121 6.42 3.65 -19.33
C GLY A 121 5.17 4.12 -18.57
N VAL A 122 4.20 3.23 -18.36
CA VAL A 122 2.99 3.50 -17.57
C VAL A 122 3.36 3.85 -16.12
N GLY A 123 4.31 3.15 -15.52
CA GLY A 123 4.83 3.46 -14.19
C GLY A 123 5.46 4.86 -14.12
N ALA A 124 6.29 5.22 -15.10
CA ALA A 124 6.90 6.56 -15.15
C ALA A 124 5.85 7.68 -15.28
N ILE A 125 4.88 7.51 -16.19
CA ILE A 125 3.80 8.49 -16.40
C ILE A 125 2.90 8.58 -15.16
N GLY A 126 2.53 7.44 -14.58
CA GLY A 126 1.71 7.37 -13.36
C GLY A 126 2.40 8.01 -12.16
N ALA A 127 3.70 7.79 -12.00
CA ALA A 127 4.50 8.39 -10.94
C ALA A 127 4.54 9.91 -11.12
N PHE A 128 4.84 10.40 -12.32
CA PHE A 128 4.85 11.84 -12.60
C PHE A 128 3.48 12.50 -12.36
N ALA A 129 2.40 11.88 -12.84
CA ALA A 129 1.05 12.39 -12.67
C ALA A 129 0.64 12.45 -11.19
N SER A 130 0.96 11.42 -10.42
CA SER A 130 0.60 11.34 -8.99
C SER A 130 1.45 12.30 -8.15
N ILE A 131 2.76 12.43 -8.44
CA ILE A 131 3.63 13.42 -7.78
C ILE A 131 3.15 14.83 -8.06
N ARG A 132 2.75 15.14 -9.30
CA ARG A 132 2.23 16.47 -9.65
C ARG A 132 0.97 16.80 -8.84
N LYS A 133 0.02 15.87 -8.75
CA LYS A 133 -1.21 16.06 -7.96
C LYS A 133 -0.89 16.20 -6.47
N LEU A 134 -0.03 15.34 -5.94
CA LEU A 134 0.45 15.40 -4.57
C LEU A 134 1.03 16.78 -4.22
N VAL A 135 1.87 17.36 -5.09
CA VAL A 135 2.46 18.69 -4.87
C VAL A 135 1.42 19.80 -4.94
N LEU A 136 0.46 19.72 -5.87
CA LEU A 136 -0.62 20.71 -5.97
C LEU A 136 -1.53 20.67 -4.74
N ASP A 137 -1.92 19.47 -4.32
CA ASP A 137 -2.80 19.26 -3.18
C ASP A 137 -2.10 19.60 -1.86
N ALA A 138 -0.82 19.26 -1.72
CA ALA A 138 -0.01 19.66 -0.56
C ALA A 138 0.15 21.19 -0.45
N ASN A 139 0.19 21.91 -1.57
CA ASN A 139 0.30 23.37 -1.57
C ASN A 139 -1.04 24.07 -1.24
N GLN A 140 -2.18 23.42 -1.52
CA GLN A 140 -3.51 23.87 -1.10
C GLN A 140 -3.85 23.46 0.35
N PHE A 141 -3.11 22.48 0.90
CA PHE A 141 -3.38 21.93 2.21
C PHE A 141 -2.96 22.88 3.34
N LYS A 142 -3.92 23.62 3.89
CA LYS A 142 -3.78 24.25 5.21
C LYS A 142 -4.29 23.30 6.29
N LEU A 143 -3.37 22.75 7.05
CA LEU A 143 -3.65 21.98 8.27
C LEU A 143 -4.46 22.85 9.23
N PHE A 144 -5.75 22.53 9.42
CA PHE A 144 -6.69 23.22 10.31
C PHE A 144 -7.03 24.70 9.94
N SER A 145 -7.32 25.02 8.68
CA SER A 145 -7.91 26.34 8.36
C SER A 145 -9.43 26.34 8.59
N ASN A 146 -9.89 27.01 9.65
CA ASN A 146 -11.29 27.33 9.94
C ASN A 146 -11.84 28.41 9.00
N ASN A 147 -11.94 28.15 7.70
CA ASN A 147 -12.73 29.01 6.83
C ASN A 147 -14.01 28.26 6.46
N VAL A 148 -14.99 28.37 7.36
CA VAL A 148 -16.40 28.34 6.99
C VAL A 148 -16.56 29.43 5.92
N VAL A 149 -16.69 29.01 4.67
CA VAL A 149 -17.18 29.91 3.63
C VAL A 149 -18.69 29.68 3.65
N ASP A 150 -19.41 30.69 4.14
CA ASP A 150 -20.87 30.83 4.03
C ASP A 150 -21.34 30.70 2.56
#